data_AF-A0A4Y2P113-F1
#
_entry.id   AF-A0A4Y2P113-F1
#
_cell.length_a   1.000
_cell.length_b   1.000
_cell.length_c   1.000
_cell.angle_alpha   90.00
_cell.angle_beta   90.00
_cell.angle_gamma   90.00
#
_symmetry.space_group_name_H-M   'P 1'
#
loop_
_entity.id
_entity.type
_entity.pdbx_description
1 polymer ?
#
loop_
_entity_poly.entity_id
_entity_poly.type
_entity_poly.pdbx_seq_one_letter_code
_entity_poly.pdbx_strand_id
1 'polypeptide(L)'
;MSILLKTPNLIIHFVPPENWSNLRDVTAFEEFVQCDSKLATCSLLTIEEMSANKETSNEEEDNCTEKPLPSFQQALVPLEFRTQVFASIHSLSHTGETATLHLLRSRYVWKNLSKDVAAWCKTYLECQKSKVYMYTKTQLVPFQPVDTRFTNVKIDVVSSMPPSRNNRYVLTYIDRFNKWVEAVFMVYQAETTIAQAFLQEWVFLFDLPEIITT
;
A
#
# COMPACT_ATOMS: atom_id res chain seq x y z
N MET A 1 8.16 23.71 -1.28
CA MET A 1 6.96 23.76 -2.15
C MET A 1 5.79 24.00 -1.25
N SER A 2 5.21 25.20 -1.22
CA SER A 2 4.12 25.54 -0.30
C SER A 2 2.77 25.15 -0.90
N ILE A 3 1.85 24.66 -0.08
CA ILE A 3 0.48 24.29 -0.45
C ILE A 3 -0.46 25.34 0.12
N LEU A 4 -1.34 25.88 -0.73
CA LEU A 4 -2.45 26.70 -0.27
C LEU A 4 -3.67 25.82 -0.04
N LEU A 5 -4.11 25.77 1.22
CA LEU A 5 -5.34 25.09 1.61
C LEU A 5 -6.45 26.14 1.73
N LYS A 6 -7.46 26.03 0.86
CA LYS A 6 -8.66 26.87 0.94
C LYS A 6 -9.77 26.14 1.68
N THR A 7 -10.21 26.74 2.77
CA THR A 7 -11.45 26.38 3.48
C THR A 7 -12.43 27.54 3.34
N PRO A 8 -13.75 27.31 3.49
CA PRO A 8 -14.77 28.35 3.25
C PRO A 8 -14.59 29.66 4.06
N ASN A 9 -13.75 29.68 5.10
CA ASN A 9 -13.51 30.87 5.93
C ASN A 9 -12.02 31.18 6.21
N LEU A 10 -11.06 30.45 5.61
CA LEU A 10 -9.63 30.65 5.91
C LEU A 10 -8.72 30.13 4.78
N ILE A 11 -7.69 30.93 4.45
CA ILE A 11 -6.57 30.53 3.59
C ILE A 11 -5.42 30.15 4.51
N ILE A 12 -4.97 28.90 4.46
CA ILE A 12 -3.84 28.42 5.24
C ILE A 12 -2.66 28.18 4.31
N HIS A 13 -1.54 28.83 4.60
CA HIS A 13 -0.28 28.62 3.89
C HIS A 13 0.49 27.49 4.58
N PHE A 14 0.49 26.31 3.96
CA PHE A 14 1.18 25.14 4.49
C PHE A 14 2.53 24.94 3.79
N VAL A 15 3.62 24.85 4.54
CA VAL A 15 4.95 24.55 4.00
C VAL A 15 5.33 23.13 4.42
N PRO A 16 5.24 22.13 3.54
CA PRO A 16 5.64 20.78 3.86
C PRO A 16 7.14 20.63 4.14
N PRO A 17 7.54 19.62 4.95
CA PRO A 17 8.93 19.30 5.23
C PRO A 17 9.75 18.95 3.97
N GLU A 18 11.07 19.16 4.01
CA GLU A 18 11.98 19.08 2.86
C GLU A 18 12.07 17.69 2.18
N ASN A 19 11.50 16.65 2.78
CA ASN A 19 11.55 15.25 2.35
C ASN A 19 10.23 14.73 1.74
N TRP A 20 9.25 15.61 1.46
CA TRP A 20 7.98 15.27 0.81
C TRP A 20 8.11 15.05 -0.71
N SER A 21 8.86 14.03 -1.12
CA SER A 21 9.01 13.68 -2.55
C SER A 21 7.89 12.79 -3.10
N ASN A 22 7.01 12.27 -2.23
CA ASN A 22 5.89 11.41 -2.62
C ASN A 22 4.63 11.78 -1.82
N LEU A 23 3.54 12.11 -2.52
CA LEU A 23 2.19 12.35 -1.96
C LEU A 23 1.54 11.09 -1.31
N ARG A 24 2.34 10.09 -0.95
CA ARG A 24 1.92 8.88 -0.23
C ARG A 24 2.22 8.93 1.27
N ASP A 25 2.96 9.94 1.75
CA ASP A 25 3.15 10.17 3.19
C ASP A 25 1.97 10.95 3.78
N VAL A 26 0.87 10.23 4.01
CA VAL A 26 -0.41 10.75 4.55
C VAL A 26 -0.29 11.15 6.03
N THR A 27 0.74 10.66 6.73
CA THR A 27 0.93 10.81 8.18
C THR A 27 1.09 12.26 8.65
N ALA A 28 1.77 13.11 7.87
CA ALA A 28 1.93 14.54 8.22
C ALA A 28 0.67 15.37 7.93
N PHE A 29 -0.17 14.94 6.96
CA PHE A 29 -1.46 15.57 6.71
C PHE A 29 -2.47 15.19 7.80
N GLU A 30 -2.43 13.96 8.31
CA GLU A 30 -3.18 13.53 9.48
C GLU A 30 -2.85 14.36 10.73
N GLU A 31 -1.57 14.65 11.00
CA GLU A 31 -1.15 15.52 12.11
C GLU A 31 -1.72 16.95 12.00
N PHE A 32 -1.79 17.50 10.78
CA PHE A 32 -2.38 18.82 10.52
C PHE A 32 -3.91 18.84 10.73
N VAL A 33 -4.61 17.80 10.24
CA VAL A 33 -6.06 17.63 10.47
C VAL A 33 -6.37 17.42 11.97
N GLN A 34 -5.47 16.76 12.71
CA GLN A 34 -5.55 16.61 14.17
C GLN A 34 -5.34 17.93 14.92
N CYS A 35 -4.65 18.93 14.33
CA CYS A 35 -4.37 20.20 14.99
C CYS A 35 -5.64 21.08 15.12
N ASP A 36 -6.58 20.95 14.18
CA ASP A 36 -7.82 21.71 14.16
C ASP A 36 -8.88 21.16 15.13
N SER A 37 -8.75 19.89 15.56
CA SER A 37 -9.61 19.29 16.59
C SER A 37 -9.19 19.68 18.02
N LYS A 38 -7.91 19.98 18.25
CA LYS A 38 -7.36 20.35 19.57
C LYS A 38 -7.75 21.76 20.03
N LEU A 39 -8.18 22.64 19.13
CA LEU A 39 -8.69 23.97 19.49
C LEU A 39 -10.15 23.94 20.01
N ALA A 40 -10.85 22.82 19.88
CA ALA A 40 -12.26 22.70 20.27
C ALA A 40 -12.50 22.00 21.64
N THR A 41 -11.45 21.53 22.33
CA THR A 41 -11.62 20.71 23.56
C THR A 41 -11.01 21.33 24.83
N CYS A 42 -10.58 22.59 24.82
CA CYS A 42 -10.05 23.26 26.02
C CYS A 42 -11.12 23.81 26.99
N SER A 43 -12.39 23.52 26.76
CA SER A 43 -13.45 23.78 27.74
C SER A 43 -14.17 22.47 28.02
N LEU A 44 -13.68 21.73 29.02
CA LEU A 44 -14.44 21.03 30.06
C LEU A 44 -13.63 19.84 30.63
N LEU A 45 -13.01 20.14 31.76
CA LEU A 45 -12.86 19.31 32.97
C LEU A 45 -11.83 18.15 32.99
N THR A 46 -10.79 18.45 33.75
CA THR A 46 -10.01 17.59 34.66
C THR A 46 -10.87 16.87 35.73
N ILE A 47 -10.39 15.68 36.14
CA ILE A 47 -10.66 14.91 37.39
C ILE A 47 -12.03 14.19 37.36
N GLU A 48 -12.15 12.87 37.23
CA GLU A 48 -11.67 11.70 38.03
C GLU A 48 -11.42 10.50 37.07
N GLU A 49 -10.65 9.44 37.29
CA GLU A 49 -9.71 8.97 38.30
C GLU A 49 -8.95 7.79 37.65
N MET A 50 -7.63 7.76 37.81
CA MET A 50 -6.82 6.56 37.63
C MET A 50 -6.87 5.74 38.92
N SER A 51 -7.48 4.56 38.91
CA SER A 51 -7.17 3.36 39.71
C SER A 51 -8.30 2.33 39.44
N ALA A 52 -8.11 1.03 39.29
CA ALA A 52 -7.14 0.13 39.89
C ALA A 52 -6.92 -1.12 39.01
N ASN A 53 -5.69 -1.63 39.08
CA ASN A 53 -5.30 -2.98 38.67
C ASN A 53 -6.14 -4.05 39.39
N LYS A 54 -6.42 -5.19 38.75
CA LYS A 54 -5.83 -6.48 39.18
C LYS A 54 -6.06 -7.61 38.17
N GLU A 55 -4.97 -8.37 38.02
CA GLU A 55 -4.77 -9.63 37.33
C GLU A 55 -5.82 -10.70 37.64
N THR A 56 -5.95 -11.70 36.76
CA THR A 56 -5.63 -13.08 37.16
C THR A 56 -5.46 -14.01 35.96
N SER A 57 -4.46 -14.86 36.13
CA SER A 57 -4.04 -16.06 35.41
C SER A 57 -5.16 -17.03 35.05
N ASN A 58 -4.90 -17.91 34.07
CA ASN A 58 -4.77 -19.35 34.35
C ASN A 58 -4.03 -20.05 33.21
N GLU A 59 -2.97 -20.74 33.63
CA GLU A 59 -2.24 -21.77 32.90
C GLU A 59 -3.08 -23.05 32.93
N GLU A 60 -3.17 -23.76 31.80
CA GLU A 60 -3.51 -25.18 31.80
C GLU A 60 -2.42 -25.93 31.04
N GLU A 61 -1.72 -26.77 31.80
CA GLU A 61 -0.75 -27.76 31.38
C GLU A 61 -1.47 -28.86 30.58
N ASP A 62 -0.91 -29.26 29.44
CA ASP A 62 -1.20 -30.58 28.89
C ASP A 62 0.11 -31.29 28.54
N ASN A 63 0.56 -32.07 29.51
CA ASN A 63 1.69 -32.97 29.42
C ASN A 63 1.24 -34.25 28.70
N CYS A 64 1.69 -34.44 27.46
CA CYS A 64 1.80 -35.77 26.88
C CYS A 64 3.22 -35.97 26.38
N THR A 65 4.01 -36.63 27.23
CA THR A 65 5.34 -37.15 26.92
C THR A 65 5.20 -38.30 25.92
N GLU A 66 5.21 -37.99 24.61
CA GLU A 66 5.40 -38.98 23.57
C GLU A 66 6.89 -39.16 23.24
N LYS A 67 7.33 -40.42 23.30
CA LYS A 67 8.71 -40.89 23.10
C LYS A 67 9.30 -40.41 21.75
N PRO A 68 10.61 -40.12 21.66
CA PRO A 68 11.25 -39.81 20.39
C PRO A 68 11.36 -41.07 19.52
N LEU A 69 10.70 -41.10 18.37
CA LEU A 69 10.93 -42.11 17.33
C LEU A 69 12.22 -41.78 16.54
N PRO A 70 13.16 -42.74 16.38
CA PRO A 70 14.43 -42.50 15.72
C PRO A 70 14.46 -42.89 14.23
N SER A 71 15.32 -42.19 13.48
CA SER A 71 15.77 -42.39 12.09
C SER A 71 14.82 -41.99 10.97
N PHE A 72 15.23 -40.96 10.22
CA PHE A 72 14.54 -40.42 9.06
C PHE A 72 14.72 -41.37 7.87
N GLN A 73 13.78 -42.28 7.62
CA GLN A 73 13.81 -43.16 6.45
C GLN A 73 13.40 -42.38 5.19
N GLN A 74 14.37 -41.97 4.39
CA GLN A 74 14.13 -41.44 3.04
C GLN A 74 14.11 -42.58 2.02
N ALA A 75 13.08 -42.62 1.17
CA ALA A 75 13.00 -43.60 0.09
C ALA A 75 13.88 -43.18 -1.11
N LEU A 76 14.72 -44.08 -1.61
CA LEU A 76 15.48 -43.88 -2.84
C LEU A 76 14.55 -44.00 -4.04
N VAL A 77 14.50 -42.99 -4.91
CA VAL A 77 13.57 -42.96 -6.06
C VAL A 77 14.32 -43.19 -7.39
N PRO A 78 14.04 -44.29 -8.11
CA PRO A 78 14.53 -44.51 -9.47
C PRO A 78 14.02 -43.44 -10.44
N LEU A 79 14.74 -43.23 -11.55
CA LEU A 79 14.44 -42.16 -12.52
C LEU A 79 12.99 -42.20 -13.02
N GLU A 80 12.48 -43.40 -13.29
CA GLU A 80 11.14 -43.65 -13.85
C GLU A 80 10.01 -43.17 -12.94
N PHE A 81 10.23 -43.13 -11.63
CA PHE A 81 9.20 -42.77 -10.65
C PHE A 81 9.23 -41.30 -10.21
N ARG A 82 10.25 -40.53 -10.60
CA ARG A 82 10.41 -39.13 -10.15
C ARG A 82 9.25 -38.24 -10.60
N THR A 83 8.75 -38.43 -11.82
CA THR A 83 7.60 -37.66 -12.35
C THR A 83 6.33 -37.94 -11.54
N GLN A 84 6.10 -39.18 -11.12
CA GLN A 84 4.95 -39.55 -10.29
C GLN A 84 5.06 -38.93 -8.89
N VAL A 85 6.27 -38.93 -8.32
CA VAL A 85 6.55 -38.29 -7.03
C VAL A 85 6.33 -36.77 -7.09
N PHE A 86 6.70 -36.11 -8.19
CA PHE A 86 6.38 -34.69 -8.37
C PHE A 86 4.88 -34.43 -8.48
N ALA A 87 4.16 -35.27 -9.23
CA ALA A 87 2.71 -35.16 -9.39
C ALA A 87 1.95 -35.36 -8.07
N SER A 88 2.41 -36.27 -7.20
CA SER A 88 1.73 -36.55 -5.92
C SER A 88 1.83 -35.40 -4.91
N ILE A 89 2.89 -34.60 -4.97
CA ILE A 89 3.10 -33.45 -4.07
C ILE A 89 2.45 -32.17 -4.62
N HIS A 90 2.26 -32.10 -5.94
CA HIS A 90 1.69 -30.93 -6.60
C HIS A 90 0.29 -30.57 -6.07
N SER A 91 -0.60 -31.56 -5.94
CA SER A 91 -1.98 -31.38 -5.47
C SER A 91 -2.09 -30.96 -4.00
N LEU A 92 -1.02 -31.12 -3.23
CA LEU A 92 -1.06 -30.92 -1.77
C LEU A 92 -0.72 -29.49 -1.35
N SER A 93 -0.12 -28.67 -2.22
CA SER A 93 0.48 -27.44 -1.69
C SER A 93 0.61 -26.24 -2.61
N HIS A 94 0.41 -26.31 -3.94
CA HIS A 94 0.65 -25.18 -4.86
C HIS A 94 1.97 -24.42 -4.56
N THR A 95 2.94 -25.12 -3.97
CA THR A 95 4.07 -24.49 -3.31
C THR A 95 5.08 -24.05 -4.35
N GLY A 96 5.73 -22.91 -4.11
CA GLY A 96 6.92 -22.55 -4.84
C GLY A 96 8.03 -23.58 -4.65
N GLU A 97 9.03 -23.54 -5.53
CA GLU A 97 10.19 -24.44 -5.60
C GLU A 97 10.78 -24.83 -4.23
N THR A 98 10.98 -23.85 -3.34
CA THR A 98 11.58 -24.05 -2.02
C THR A 98 10.74 -24.97 -1.12
N ALA A 99 9.42 -24.79 -1.11
CA ALA A 99 8.54 -25.56 -0.25
C ALA A 99 8.28 -26.96 -0.84
N THR A 100 8.20 -27.10 -2.16
CA THR A 100 8.19 -28.41 -2.83
C THR A 100 9.48 -29.20 -2.53
N LEU A 101 10.64 -28.53 -2.58
CA LEU A 101 11.93 -29.14 -2.24
C LEU A 101 12.01 -29.59 -0.78
N HIS A 102 11.47 -28.80 0.14
CA HIS A 102 11.42 -29.15 1.56
C HIS A 102 10.56 -30.41 1.81
N LEU A 103 9.37 -30.48 1.22
CA LEU A 103 8.48 -31.64 1.31
C LEU A 103 9.08 -32.90 0.68
N LEU A 104 9.79 -32.76 -0.45
CA LEU A 104 10.45 -33.89 -1.09
C LEU A 104 11.62 -34.42 -0.27
N ARG A 105 12.45 -33.51 0.25
CA ARG A 105 13.59 -33.86 1.11
C ARG A 105 13.14 -34.58 2.38
N SER A 106 11.89 -34.39 2.83
CA SER A 106 11.44 -35.09 4.03
C SER A 106 11.07 -36.56 3.82
N ARG A 107 10.86 -37.00 2.58
CA ARG A 107 10.35 -38.35 2.27
C ARG A 107 11.20 -39.12 1.27
N TYR A 108 11.96 -38.43 0.42
CA TYR A 108 12.65 -39.03 -0.71
C TYR A 108 14.10 -38.53 -0.83
N VAL A 109 14.94 -39.38 -1.42
CA VAL A 109 16.33 -39.07 -1.75
C VAL A 109 16.66 -39.57 -3.16
N TRP A 110 17.36 -38.75 -3.93
CA TRP A 110 18.06 -39.15 -5.15
C TRP A 110 19.10 -38.10 -5.57
N LYS A 111 20.01 -38.49 -6.44
CA LYS A 111 21.06 -37.58 -6.96
C LYS A 111 20.43 -36.42 -7.74
N ASN A 112 20.80 -35.19 -7.36
CA ASN A 112 20.32 -33.94 -7.98
C ASN A 112 18.84 -33.59 -7.71
N LEU A 113 18.22 -34.09 -6.63
CA LEU A 113 16.85 -33.74 -6.22
C LEU A 113 16.52 -32.24 -6.38
N SER A 114 17.36 -31.36 -5.84
CA SER A 114 17.15 -29.90 -5.93
C SER A 114 17.12 -29.38 -7.37
N LYS A 115 17.96 -29.91 -8.26
CA LYS A 115 17.99 -29.49 -9.66
C LYS A 115 16.76 -29.99 -10.41
N ASP A 116 16.34 -31.22 -10.11
CA ASP A 116 15.16 -31.84 -10.74
C ASP A 116 13.88 -31.10 -10.31
N VAL A 117 13.75 -30.71 -9.04
CA VAL A 117 12.63 -29.86 -8.55
C VAL A 117 12.62 -28.51 -9.26
N ALA A 118 13.76 -27.83 -9.35
CA ALA A 118 13.88 -26.53 -10.02
C ALA A 118 13.49 -26.62 -11.50
N ALA A 119 13.94 -27.66 -12.20
CA ALA A 119 13.57 -27.90 -13.59
C ALA A 119 12.08 -28.21 -13.74
N TRP A 120 11.53 -29.07 -12.88
CA TRP A 120 10.12 -29.43 -12.91
C TRP A 120 9.20 -28.24 -12.64
N CYS A 121 9.48 -27.44 -11.60
CA CYS A 121 8.74 -26.21 -11.29
C CYS A 121 8.80 -25.18 -12.43
N LYS A 122 9.88 -25.16 -13.23
CA LYS A 122 9.97 -24.31 -14.43
C LYS A 122 9.15 -24.84 -15.60
N THR A 123 8.90 -26.15 -15.69
CA THR A 123 8.07 -26.73 -16.78
C THR A 123 6.58 -26.74 -16.45
N TYR A 124 6.22 -26.77 -15.17
CA TYR A 124 4.84 -26.97 -14.74
C TYR A 124 4.04 -25.65 -14.73
N LEU A 125 2.96 -25.59 -15.52
CA LEU A 125 2.19 -24.36 -15.77
C LEU A 125 1.62 -23.73 -14.50
N GLU A 126 1.09 -24.52 -13.56
CA GLU A 126 0.49 -23.96 -12.34
C GLU A 126 1.54 -23.37 -11.40
N CYS A 127 2.76 -23.94 -11.37
CA CYS A 127 3.89 -23.36 -10.64
C CYS A 127 4.36 -22.06 -11.29
N GLN A 128 4.27 -21.94 -12.62
CA GLN A 128 4.57 -20.69 -13.31
C GLN A 128 3.51 -19.62 -13.03
N LYS A 129 2.23 -19.99 -13.00
CA LYS A 129 1.11 -19.08 -12.71
C LYS A 129 1.12 -18.56 -11.26
N SER A 130 1.45 -19.42 -10.29
CA SER A 130 1.54 -19.01 -8.88
C SER A 130 2.76 -18.15 -8.59
N LYS A 131 3.80 -18.24 -9.43
CA LYS A 131 4.99 -17.42 -9.32
C LYS A 131 4.72 -16.05 -9.94
N VAL A 132 4.48 -15.07 -9.08
CA VAL A 132 4.45 -13.65 -9.49
C VAL A 132 5.86 -13.25 -9.93
N TYR A 133 6.12 -13.25 -11.25
CA TYR A 133 7.29 -12.59 -11.82
C TYR A 133 7.10 -11.08 -11.74
N MET A 134 7.39 -10.48 -10.59
CA MET A 134 7.71 -9.05 -10.50
C MET A 134 9.21 -8.91 -10.89
N TYR A 135 9.70 -8.05 -11.79
CA TYR A 135 9.22 -6.78 -12.33
C TYR A 135 9.80 -6.61 -13.74
N THR A 136 8.99 -6.42 -14.78
CA THR A 136 9.49 -5.71 -15.97
C THR A 136 9.71 -4.28 -15.53
N LYS A 137 10.96 -3.90 -15.24
CA LYS A 137 11.31 -2.50 -14.99
C LYS A 137 11.27 -1.78 -16.34
N THR A 138 10.08 -1.30 -16.72
CA THR A 138 9.93 -0.42 -17.88
C THR A 138 10.83 0.79 -17.69
N GLN A 139 11.53 1.20 -18.74
CA GLN A 139 12.33 2.42 -18.70
C GLN A 139 11.41 3.61 -18.40
N LEU A 140 11.77 4.41 -17.40
CA LEU A 140 11.05 5.64 -17.11
C LEU A 140 11.34 6.63 -18.24
N VAL A 141 10.31 7.00 -18.99
CA VAL A 141 10.41 8.06 -20.00
C VAL A 141 10.28 9.40 -19.28
N PRO A 142 11.24 10.33 -19.43
CA PRO A 142 11.13 11.65 -18.84
C PRO A 142 9.98 12.42 -19.50
N PHE A 143 9.15 13.06 -18.69
CA PHE A 143 8.13 13.97 -19.20
C PHE A 143 8.78 15.24 -19.73
N GLN A 144 8.25 15.80 -20.83
CA GLN A 144 8.70 17.08 -21.32
C GLN A 144 8.44 18.19 -20.29
N PRO A 145 9.43 19.05 -20.01
CA PRO A 145 9.21 20.25 -19.21
C PRO A 145 8.24 21.18 -19.94
N VAL A 146 7.46 21.92 -19.16
CA VAL A 146 6.55 22.94 -19.66
C VAL A 146 7.25 24.28 -19.41
N ASP A 147 7.12 25.24 -20.32
CA ASP A 147 7.85 26.52 -20.29
C ASP A 147 6.98 27.70 -19.81
N THR A 148 5.69 27.47 -19.60
CA THR A 148 4.69 28.48 -19.26
C THR A 148 3.89 28.08 -18.02
N ARG A 149 3.66 29.05 -17.12
CA ARG A 149 2.83 28.83 -15.92
C ARG A 149 1.38 28.59 -16.31
N PHE A 150 0.71 27.71 -15.55
CA PHE A 150 -0.73 27.47 -15.60
C PHE A 150 -1.28 26.92 -16.91
N THR A 151 -0.44 26.61 -17.90
CA THR A 151 -0.90 26.01 -19.16
C THR A 151 -1.13 24.51 -19.04
N ASN A 152 -0.30 23.81 -18.26
CA ASN A 152 -0.47 22.38 -18.01
C ASN A 152 -0.70 22.12 -16.51
N VAL A 153 -1.93 21.73 -16.19
CA VAL A 153 -2.37 21.56 -14.80
C VAL A 153 -2.69 20.09 -14.58
N LYS A 154 -2.10 19.52 -13.54
CA LYS A 154 -2.47 18.19 -13.07
C LYS A 154 -3.59 18.31 -12.03
N ILE A 155 -4.67 17.54 -12.18
CA ILE A 155 -5.81 17.55 -11.28
C ILE A 155 -6.01 16.15 -10.71
N ASP A 156 -6.09 16.00 -9.39
CA ASP A 156 -6.29 14.69 -8.76
C ASP A 156 -7.24 14.79 -7.55
N VAL A 157 -7.97 13.70 -7.27
CA VAL A 157 -8.92 13.61 -6.15
C VAL A 157 -8.39 12.63 -5.11
N VAL A 158 -8.05 13.16 -3.94
CA VAL A 158 -7.70 12.35 -2.77
C VAL A 158 -8.98 11.97 -2.03
N SER A 159 -9.26 10.67 -1.91
CA SER A 159 -10.50 10.13 -1.32
C SER A 159 -10.32 9.35 -0.02
N SER A 160 -9.09 9.01 0.36
CA SER A 160 -8.77 8.12 1.49
C SER A 160 -8.53 8.84 2.81
N MET A 161 -9.21 9.97 3.06
CA MET A 161 -8.95 10.80 4.24
C MET A 161 -10.05 10.65 5.29
N PRO A 162 -9.70 10.71 6.58
CA PRO A 162 -10.70 10.80 7.64
C PRO A 162 -11.62 12.00 7.40
N PRO A 163 -12.95 11.85 7.58
CA PRO A 163 -13.87 12.95 7.38
C PRO A 163 -13.59 14.08 8.38
N SER A 164 -13.47 15.32 7.89
CA SER A 164 -13.34 16.52 8.72
C SER A 164 -14.36 17.56 8.27
N ARG A 165 -15.20 18.02 9.20
CA ARG A 165 -16.29 18.98 8.95
C ARG A 165 -17.14 18.60 7.72
N ASN A 166 -17.46 17.32 7.59
CA ASN A 166 -18.21 16.72 6.49
C ASN A 166 -17.49 16.65 5.12
N ASN A 167 -16.24 17.12 5.02
CA ASN A 167 -15.41 16.94 3.83
C ASN A 167 -14.75 15.57 3.86
N ARG A 168 -14.79 14.87 2.73
CA ARG A 168 -14.24 13.51 2.56
C ARG A 168 -13.25 13.41 1.41
N TYR A 169 -13.23 14.43 0.55
CA TYR A 169 -12.39 14.46 -0.64
C TYR A 169 -11.59 15.76 -0.65
N VAL A 170 -10.41 15.71 -1.24
CA VAL A 170 -9.65 16.90 -1.60
C VAL A 170 -9.33 16.85 -3.07
N LEU A 171 -9.75 17.90 -3.77
CA LEU A 171 -9.37 18.17 -5.15
C LEU A 171 -8.06 18.95 -5.13
N THR A 172 -7.04 18.40 -5.77
CA THR A 172 -5.72 19.01 -5.86
C THR A 172 -5.47 19.48 -7.29
N TYR A 173 -4.85 20.65 -7.42
CA TYR A 173 -4.37 21.20 -8.67
C TYR A 173 -2.88 21.46 -8.56
N ILE A 174 -2.09 20.97 -9.51
CA ILE A 174 -0.64 21.14 -9.54
C ILE A 174 -0.23 21.75 -10.87
N ASP A 175 0.32 22.97 -10.85
CA ASP A 175 0.95 23.56 -12.03
C ASP A 175 2.23 22.81 -12.38
N ARG A 176 2.34 22.36 -13.64
CA ARG A 176 3.48 21.56 -14.07
C ARG A 176 4.77 22.37 -14.22
N PHE A 177 4.67 23.68 -14.46
CA PHE A 177 5.82 24.56 -14.62
C PHE A 177 6.51 24.83 -13.27
N ASN A 178 5.84 25.49 -12.33
CA ASN A 178 6.46 25.93 -11.06
C ASN A 178 6.16 25.00 -9.87
N LYS A 179 5.38 23.94 -10.07
CA LYS A 179 4.90 23.05 -8.99
C LYS A 179 4.06 23.77 -7.94
N TRP A 180 3.31 24.80 -8.34
CA TRP A 180 2.31 25.42 -7.49
C TRP A 180 1.20 24.42 -7.17
N VAL A 181 0.76 24.36 -5.91
CA VAL A 181 -0.27 23.43 -5.46
C VAL A 181 -1.42 24.18 -4.81
N GLU A 182 -2.61 23.92 -5.30
CA GLU A 182 -3.88 24.35 -4.71
C GLU A 182 -4.67 23.11 -4.28
N ALA A 183 -5.32 23.18 -3.13
CA ALA A 183 -6.13 22.08 -2.63
C ALA A 183 -7.47 22.59 -2.06
N VAL A 184 -8.55 21.96 -2.52
CA VAL A 184 -9.94 22.34 -2.24
C VAL A 184 -10.66 21.15 -1.60
N PHE A 185 -11.23 21.37 -0.43
CA PHE A 185 -12.01 20.35 0.28
C PHE A 185 -13.41 20.20 -0.32
N MET A 186 -13.85 18.95 -0.50
CA MET A 186 -15.16 18.63 -1.05
C MET A 186 -15.88 17.55 -0.22
N VAL A 187 -17.21 17.64 -0.21
CA VAL A 187 -18.10 16.66 0.42
C VAL A 187 -18.37 15.47 -0.50
N TYR A 188 -18.42 15.71 -1.82
CA TYR A 188 -18.76 14.73 -2.85
C TYR A 188 -17.69 14.72 -3.95
N GLN A 189 -17.43 13.55 -4.52
CA GLN A 189 -16.59 13.35 -5.71
C GLN A 189 -17.40 13.32 -7.01
N ALA A 190 -18.57 13.95 -7.02
CA ALA A 190 -19.42 14.00 -8.21
C ALA A 190 -18.78 14.89 -9.28
N GLU A 191 -18.95 14.53 -10.55
CA GLU A 191 -18.42 15.28 -11.70
C GLU A 191 -18.81 16.76 -11.65
N THR A 192 -20.06 17.05 -11.28
CA THR A 192 -20.58 18.42 -11.16
C THR A 192 -19.88 19.21 -10.06
N THR A 193 -19.62 18.59 -8.90
CA THR A 193 -18.89 19.20 -7.79
C THR A 193 -17.45 19.52 -8.18
N ILE A 194 -16.78 18.57 -8.86
CA ILE A 194 -15.40 18.74 -9.32
C ILE A 194 -15.31 19.85 -10.38
N ALA A 195 -16.20 19.84 -11.37
CA ALA A 195 -16.23 20.85 -12.42
C ALA A 195 -16.49 22.25 -11.86
N GLN A 196 -17.46 22.36 -10.94
CA GLN A 196 -17.76 23.63 -10.28
C GLN A 196 -16.57 24.13 -9.46
N ALA A 197 -15.95 23.26 -8.65
CA ALA A 197 -14.76 23.62 -7.87
C ALA A 197 -13.60 24.04 -8.78
N PHE A 198 -13.35 23.33 -9.88
CA PHE A 198 -12.31 23.69 -10.84
C PHE A 198 -12.54 25.07 -11.47
N LEU A 199 -13.77 25.36 -11.90
CA LEU A 199 -14.10 26.68 -12.43
C LEU A 199 -13.88 27.76 -11.38
N GLN A 200 -14.45 27.59 -10.18
CA GLN A 200 -14.44 28.55 -9.07
C GLN A 200 -13.05 28.82 -8.51
N GLU A 201 -12.25 27.77 -8.31
CA GLU A 201 -11.02 27.85 -7.52
C GLU A 201 -9.76 27.93 -8.36
N TRP A 202 -9.84 27.52 -9.64
CA TRP A 202 -8.71 27.61 -10.56
C TRP A 202 -8.96 28.60 -11.69
N VAL A 203 -9.97 28.36 -12.53
CA VAL A 203 -10.16 29.11 -13.79
C VAL A 203 -10.40 30.61 -13.53
N PHE A 204 -11.15 30.97 -12.49
CA PHE A 204 -11.36 32.38 -12.14
C PHE A 204 -10.09 33.10 -11.65
N LEU A 205 -9.06 32.37 -11.19
CA LEU A 205 -7.85 32.96 -10.60
C LEU A 205 -6.65 32.91 -11.55
N PHE A 206 -6.55 31.87 -12.37
CA PHE A 206 -5.37 31.56 -13.17
C PHE A 206 -5.65 31.41 -14.67
N ASP A 207 -6.89 31.71 -15.10
CA ASP A 207 -7.41 31.47 -16.43
C ASP A 207 -7.53 29.97 -16.80
N LEU A 208 -7.99 29.71 -18.03
CA LEU A 208 -8.22 28.36 -18.54
C LEU A 208 -6.88 27.71 -18.94
N PRO A 209 -6.51 26.54 -18.38
CA PRO A 209 -5.33 25.82 -18.81
C PRO A 209 -5.53 25.24 -20.22
N GLU A 210 -4.44 25.15 -20.98
CA GLU A 210 -4.43 24.53 -22.30
C GLU A 210 -4.57 23.00 -22.20
N ILE A 211 -3.94 22.39 -21.20
CA ILE A 211 -3.89 20.94 -21.02
C ILE A 211 -4.17 20.59 -19.57
N ILE A 212 -5.21 19.79 -19.36
CA ILE A 212 -5.53 19.16 -18.07
C ILE A 212 -5.04 17.71 -18.10
N THR A 213 -4.32 17.30 -17.06
CA THR A 213 -3.89 15.90 -16.85
C THR A 213 -4.50 15.39 -15.55
N THR A 214 -5.26 14.30 -15.59
CA THR A 214 -5.86 13.66 -14.40
C THR A 214 -5.15 12.36 -14.07
#